data_AF-A0A4Q2DLX8-F1
#
_entry.id   AF-A0A4Q2DLX8-F1
#
_cell.length_a   1.000
_cell.length_b   1.000
_cell.length_c   1.000
_cell.angle_alpha   90.00
_cell.angle_beta   90.00
_cell.angle_gamma   90.00
#
_symmetry.space_group_name_H-M   'P 1'
#
loop_
_entity.id
_entity.type
_entity.pdbx_description
1 polymer ?
#
loop_
_entity_poly.entity_id
_entity_poly.type
_entity_poly.pdbx_seq_one_letter_code
_entity_poly.pdbx_strand_id
1 'polypeptide(L)'
;MRYVSGTKLDERIIRCDLDLGYKEGRQFGRGKSGGQVRDEHRQDYDPGRGGWGAQAQRLEIERRREMEERYADAQDGPGAVAGGGGEWKQTEAAPEENKLKRARSPEDEGDDVPMASRTRLDDQDGERM
;
A
#
# COMPACT_ATOMS: atom_id res chain seq x y z
N MET A 1 17.32 9.30 38.51
CA MET A 1 17.56 7.85 38.54
C MET A 1 18.78 7.51 37.71
N ARG A 2 19.92 7.16 38.32
CA ARG A 2 21.19 6.96 37.59
C ARG A 2 21.34 5.58 36.93
N TYR A 3 20.75 4.53 37.51
CA TYR A 3 21.03 3.15 37.09
C TYR A 3 20.04 2.57 36.09
N VAL A 4 18.84 3.15 35.97
CA VAL A 4 17.75 2.63 35.13
C VAL A 4 17.52 3.50 33.88
N SER A 5 17.66 4.82 34.00
CA SER A 5 17.48 5.69 32.83
C SER A 5 18.60 5.44 31.82
N GLY A 6 18.25 5.29 30.54
CA GLY A 6 19.19 5.00 29.46
C GLY A 6 19.46 3.51 29.22
N THR A 7 18.91 2.60 30.02
CA THR A 7 18.94 1.16 29.72
C THR A 7 17.88 0.77 28.69
N LYS A 8 17.98 -0.46 28.17
CA LYS A 8 17.00 -1.04 27.25
C LYS A 8 15.88 -1.77 28.01
N LEU A 9 14.65 -1.53 27.63
CA LEU A 9 13.45 -2.28 28.02
C LEU A 9 12.63 -2.54 26.75
N ASP A 10 12.29 -3.81 26.48
CA ASP A 10 11.66 -4.25 25.22
C ASP A 10 12.35 -3.66 23.99
N GLU A 11 13.68 -3.75 23.95
CA GLU A 11 14.57 -3.23 22.89
C GLU A 11 14.62 -1.70 22.77
N ARG A 12 13.94 -0.95 23.66
CA ARG A 12 13.84 0.51 23.60
C ARG A 12 14.64 1.17 24.72
N ILE A 13 15.29 2.28 24.40
CA ILE A 13 15.95 3.10 25.41
C ILE A 13 14.88 3.88 26.19
N ILE A 14 14.80 3.63 27.49
CA ILE A 14 13.85 4.33 28.38
C ILE A 14 14.49 5.53 29.07
N ARG A 15 13.68 6.54 29.38
CA ARG A 15 14.07 7.70 30.19
C ARG A 15 13.23 7.72 31.45
N CYS A 16 13.88 7.92 32.60
CA CYS A 16 13.19 8.03 33.89
C CYS A 16 13.50 9.38 34.55
N ASP A 17 12.46 10.16 34.83
CA ASP A 17 12.56 11.41 35.58
C ASP A 17 11.91 11.27 36.95
N LEU A 18 12.24 12.18 37.87
CA LEU A 18 11.55 12.29 39.16
C LEU A 18 10.24 13.04 38.98
N ASP A 19 9.19 12.54 39.62
CA ASP A 19 7.85 13.10 39.57
C ASP A 19 7.31 13.35 40.99
N LEU A 20 6.41 14.33 41.13
CA LEU A 20 5.86 14.75 42.43
C LEU A 20 4.90 13.73 43.07
N GLY A 21 4.61 12.61 42.40
CA GLY A 21 3.78 11.51 42.92
C GLY A 21 2.43 11.39 42.23
N TYR A 22 1.84 10.20 42.29
CA TYR A 22 0.60 9.85 41.61
C TYR A 22 -0.60 10.70 42.06
N LYS A 23 -1.45 11.08 41.10
CA LYS A 23 -2.79 11.66 41.33
C LYS A 23 -3.74 11.16 40.24
N GLU A 24 -5.00 11.00 40.58
CA GLU A 24 -6.03 10.57 39.64
C GLU A 24 -6.11 11.51 38.43
N GLY A 25 -6.25 10.93 37.24
CA GLY A 25 -6.21 11.60 35.95
C GLY A 25 -4.81 11.76 35.35
N ARG A 26 -3.71 11.62 36.12
CA ARG A 26 -2.35 11.75 35.59
C ARG A 26 -1.88 10.55 34.76
N GLN A 27 -2.55 9.40 34.91
CA GLN A 27 -2.31 8.18 34.14
C GLN A 27 -2.68 8.32 32.66
N PHE A 28 -3.59 9.24 32.33
CA PHE A 28 -4.02 9.45 30.95
C PHE A 28 -3.06 10.38 30.19
N GLY A 29 -2.90 10.09 28.91
CA GLY A 29 -2.22 10.98 27.98
C GLY A 29 -2.96 12.31 27.85
N ARG A 30 -2.21 13.38 27.56
CA ARG A 30 -2.74 14.76 27.48
C ARG A 30 -2.85 15.24 26.02
N GLY A 31 -2.59 14.36 25.05
CA GLY A 31 -2.79 14.65 23.63
C GLY A 31 -4.28 14.76 23.30
N LYS A 32 -4.62 15.57 22.29
CA LYS A 32 -5.96 15.70 21.72
C LYS A 32 -6.55 14.37 21.23
N SER A 33 -5.68 13.46 20.81
CA SER A 33 -6.02 12.09 20.39
C SER A 33 -6.27 11.11 21.54
N GLY A 34 -6.00 11.53 22.79
CA GLY A 34 -6.02 10.69 24.00
C GLY A 34 -4.66 10.07 24.35
N GLY A 35 -3.70 10.08 23.41
CA GLY A 35 -2.34 9.60 23.62
C GLY A 35 -1.41 10.60 24.32
N GLN A 36 -0.11 10.34 24.29
CA GLN A 36 0.90 11.29 24.78
C GLN A 36 1.03 12.47 23.83
N VAL A 37 1.21 13.68 24.38
CA VAL A 37 1.37 14.93 23.60
C VAL A 37 2.54 14.85 22.62
N ARG A 38 3.63 14.18 23.04
CA ARG A 38 4.82 13.98 22.20
C ARG A 38 4.52 13.20 20.93
N ASP A 39 3.60 12.24 20.98
CA ASP A 39 3.34 11.32 19.87
C ASP A 39 2.42 11.95 18.81
N GLU A 40 1.81 13.11 19.08
CA GLU A 40 0.88 13.75 18.13
C GLU A 40 1.56 14.33 16.89
N HIS A 41 2.72 14.96 17.09
CA HIS A 41 3.48 15.66 16.05
C HIS A 41 4.66 14.83 15.51
N ARG A 42 4.71 13.55 15.87
CA ARG A 42 5.78 12.66 15.46
C ARG A 42 5.66 12.33 13.97
N GLN A 43 6.78 12.36 13.26
CA GLN A 43 6.85 12.07 11.83
C GLN A 43 7.41 10.68 11.54
N ASP A 44 8.20 10.08 12.43
CA ASP A 44 8.72 8.72 12.24
C ASP A 44 7.66 7.65 12.52
N TYR A 45 7.77 6.54 11.79
CA TYR A 45 6.99 5.34 12.03
C TYR A 45 7.63 4.49 13.13
N ASP A 46 6.86 4.17 14.17
CA ASP A 46 7.32 3.31 15.27
C ASP A 46 6.20 2.34 15.67
N PRO A 47 6.35 1.04 15.36
CA PRO A 47 5.32 0.04 15.63
C PRO A 47 5.04 -0.13 17.13
N GLY A 48 6.04 0.06 17.99
CA GLY A 48 5.89 -0.01 19.45
C GLY A 48 5.12 1.18 20.05
N ARG A 49 4.69 2.14 19.23
CA ARG A 49 3.84 3.29 19.62
C ARG A 49 2.61 3.44 18.72
N GLY A 50 2.19 2.36 18.05
CA GLY A 50 1.01 2.37 17.18
C GLY A 50 1.26 2.87 15.75
N GLY A 51 2.52 2.99 15.33
CA GLY A 51 2.92 3.39 13.97
C GLY A 51 3.19 4.88 13.84
N TRP A 52 2.55 5.52 12.85
CA TRP A 52 2.70 6.96 12.58
C TRP A 52 2.13 7.81 13.72
N GLY A 53 2.64 9.04 13.88
CA GLY A 53 2.05 9.99 14.83
C GLY A 53 0.59 10.31 14.52
N ALA A 54 -0.17 10.71 15.52
CA ALA A 54 -1.63 10.84 15.41
C ALA A 54 -2.08 11.81 14.30
N GLN A 55 -1.33 12.90 14.06
CA GLN A 55 -1.63 13.84 12.97
C GLN A 55 -1.32 13.25 11.60
N ALA A 56 -0.17 12.59 11.46
CA ALA A 56 0.23 11.95 10.21
C ALA A 56 -0.75 10.83 9.83
N GLN A 57 -1.18 10.03 10.81
CA GLN A 57 -2.18 8.98 10.58
C GLN A 57 -3.53 9.55 10.16
N ARG A 58 -3.99 10.65 10.77
CA ARG A 58 -5.24 11.32 10.38
C ARG A 58 -5.17 11.85 8.96
N LEU A 59 -4.06 12.50 8.59
CA LEU A 59 -3.86 13.04 7.25
C LEU A 59 -3.87 11.93 6.19
N GLU A 60 -3.27 10.79 6.48
CA GLU A 60 -3.26 9.64 5.54
C GLU A 60 -4.66 9.03 5.38
N ILE A 61 -5.44 8.92 6.46
CA ILE A 61 -6.83 8.45 6.40
C ILE A 61 -7.69 9.42 5.58
N GLU A 62 -7.52 10.73 5.79
CA GLU A 62 -8.24 11.77 5.04
C GLU A 62 -7.88 11.73 3.56
N ARG A 63 -6.59 11.67 3.21
CA ARG A 63 -6.13 11.51 1.83
C ARG A 63 -6.70 10.25 1.18
N ARG A 64 -6.70 9.12 1.90
CA ARG A 64 -7.25 7.86 1.39
C ARG A 64 -8.75 7.98 1.13
N ARG A 65 -9.49 8.63 2.03
CA ARG A 65 -10.91 8.87 1.88
C ARG A 65 -11.20 9.80 0.70
N GLU A 66 -10.45 10.89 0.54
CA GLU A 66 -10.59 11.79 -0.61
C GLU A 66 -10.32 11.07 -1.94
N MET A 67 -9.30 10.20 -1.97
CA MET A 67 -9.02 9.36 -3.13
C MET A 67 -10.21 8.44 -3.44
N GLU A 68 -10.72 7.72 -2.43
CA GLU A 68 -11.86 6.82 -2.58
C GLU A 68 -13.12 7.56 -3.05
N GLU A 69 -13.43 8.71 -2.46
CA GLU A 69 -14.54 9.57 -2.88
C GLU A 69 -14.37 10.07 -4.33
N ARG A 70 -13.13 10.41 -4.74
CA ARG A 70 -12.83 10.81 -6.13
C ARG A 70 -13.01 9.67 -7.14
N TYR A 71 -12.84 8.41 -6.76
CA TYR A 71 -12.99 7.26 -7.66
C TYR A 71 -14.34 6.54 -7.48
N ALA A 72 -15.18 6.96 -6.54
CA ALA A 72 -16.48 6.36 -6.29
C ALA A 72 -17.47 6.58 -7.45
N ASP A 73 -17.36 7.71 -8.15
CA ASP A 73 -18.16 8.07 -9.32
C ASP A 73 -17.79 7.29 -10.59
N ALA A 74 -16.56 6.81 -10.69
CA ALA A 74 -16.10 5.94 -11.79
C ALA A 74 -16.76 4.54 -11.78
N GLN A 75 -17.42 4.16 -10.67
CA GLN A 75 -18.08 2.87 -10.51
C GLN A 75 -19.54 2.86 -11.02
N ASP A 76 -20.24 4.00 -11.05
CA ASP A 76 -21.69 4.09 -11.34
C ASP A 76 -22.06 4.97 -12.56
N GLY A 77 -21.08 5.44 -13.33
CA GLY A 77 -21.32 6.25 -14.55
C GLY A 77 -21.68 5.42 -15.80
N PRO A 78 -22.33 6.02 -16.82
CA PRO A 78 -22.50 5.41 -18.14
C PRO A 78 -21.13 5.31 -18.85
N GLY A 79 -20.40 4.23 -18.56
CA GLY A 79 -18.98 4.07 -18.89
C GLY A 79 -18.16 3.34 -17.80
N ALA A 80 -18.77 3.06 -16.65
CA ALA A 80 -18.19 2.18 -15.64
C ALA A 80 -17.88 0.82 -16.27
N VAL A 81 -16.60 0.44 -16.25
CA VAL A 81 -16.16 -0.88 -16.69
C VAL A 81 -16.80 -1.90 -15.77
N ALA A 82 -17.70 -2.73 -16.32
CA ALA A 82 -18.29 -3.84 -15.61
C ALA A 82 -17.16 -4.64 -14.96
N GLY A 83 -17.17 -4.73 -13.62
CA GLY A 83 -16.22 -5.54 -12.87
C GLY A 83 -16.29 -6.98 -13.37
N GLY A 84 -15.40 -7.32 -14.29
CA GLY A 84 -15.29 -8.63 -14.92
C GLY A 84 -14.73 -9.63 -13.93
N GLY A 85 -15.53 -9.94 -12.90
CA GLY A 85 -15.25 -10.93 -11.86
C GLY A 85 -16.39 -11.95 -11.74
N GLY A 86 -17.15 -12.16 -12.80
CA GLY A 86 -18.06 -13.30 -12.89
C GLY A 86 -17.24 -14.59 -13.02
N GLU A 87 -17.61 -15.60 -12.23
CA GLU A 87 -17.08 -16.95 -12.33
C GLU A 87 -17.30 -17.46 -13.77
N TRP A 88 -16.21 -17.81 -14.47
CA TRP A 88 -16.28 -18.38 -15.82
C TRP A 88 -16.96 -19.75 -15.75
N LYS A 89 -18.29 -19.76 -15.80
CA LYS A 89 -19.05 -21.01 -15.93
C LYS A 89 -18.93 -21.47 -17.37
N GLN A 90 -17.96 -22.34 -17.62
CA GLN A 90 -17.79 -23.05 -18.89
C GLN A 90 -19.09 -23.80 -19.18
N THR A 91 -19.91 -23.22 -20.06
CA THR A 91 -21.06 -23.91 -20.63
C THR A 91 -20.51 -24.72 -21.78
N GLU A 92 -20.56 -26.04 -21.68
CA GLU A 92 -20.28 -26.97 -22.78
C GLU A 92 -21.36 -26.81 -23.86
N ALA A 93 -21.28 -25.73 -24.64
CA ALA A 93 -22.06 -25.56 -25.85
C ALA A 93 -21.18 -25.96 -27.05
N ALA A 94 -21.69 -26.88 -27.87
CA ALA A 94 -21.05 -27.38 -29.08
C ALA A 94 -20.59 -26.23 -30.01
N PRO A 95 -19.51 -26.42 -30.80
CA PRO A 95 -18.96 -25.36 -31.62
C PRO A 95 -19.89 -25.06 -32.81
N GLU A 96 -20.76 -24.06 -32.66
CA GLU A 96 -21.38 -23.37 -33.79
C GLU A 96 -20.29 -22.60 -34.54
N GLU A 97 -20.12 -22.91 -35.83
CA GLU A 97 -19.14 -22.27 -36.71
C GLU A 97 -19.39 -20.76 -36.79
N ASN A 98 -18.57 -19.99 -36.09
CA ASN A 98 -18.64 -18.53 -36.11
C ASN A 98 -18.02 -17.99 -37.41
N LYS A 99 -18.83 -17.90 -38.48
CA LYS A 99 -18.46 -17.45 -39.83
C LYS A 99 -18.11 -15.95 -39.94
N LEU A 100 -18.06 -15.21 -38.82
CA LEU A 100 -17.77 -13.78 -38.79
C LEU A 100 -16.27 -13.45 -38.70
N LYS A 101 -15.40 -14.44 -38.52
CA LYS A 101 -13.96 -14.20 -38.51
C LYS A 101 -13.43 -14.15 -39.94
N ARG A 102 -13.06 -12.95 -40.40
CA ARG A 102 -12.33 -12.75 -41.65
C ARG A 102 -11.03 -13.56 -41.60
N ALA A 103 -10.92 -14.60 -42.43
CA ALA A 103 -9.72 -15.40 -42.53
C ALA A 103 -8.53 -14.52 -43.01
N ARG A 104 -7.33 -14.83 -42.50
CA ARG A 104 -6.08 -14.24 -43.02
C ARG A 104 -5.92 -14.63 -44.50
N SER A 105 -5.60 -13.65 -45.33
CA SER A 105 -5.40 -13.87 -46.77
C SER A 105 -4.07 -14.62 -47.02
N PRO A 106 -3.98 -15.46 -48.06
CA PRO A 106 -2.76 -16.23 -48.39
C PRO A 106 -1.52 -15.39 -48.72
N GLU A 107 -1.68 -14.07 -48.89
CA GLU A 107 -0.59 -13.12 -49.18
C GLU A 107 0.17 -12.69 -47.91
N ASP A 108 -0.35 -13.04 -46.72
CA ASP A 108 0.24 -12.74 -45.40
C ASP A 108 1.19 -13.86 -44.92
N GLU A 109 1.50 -14.86 -45.77
CA GLU A 109 2.43 -15.98 -45.49
C GLU A 109 3.91 -15.63 -45.83
N GLY A 110 4.32 -14.38 -45.64
CA GLY A 110 5.67 -13.90 -45.93
C GLY A 110 6.45 -13.53 -44.66
N ASP A 111 7.44 -14.35 -44.32
CA ASP A 111 8.50 -14.11 -43.30
C ASP A 111 8.10 -14.09 -41.82
N ASP A 112 7.51 -15.18 -41.31
CA ASP A 112 7.58 -15.52 -39.88
C ASP A 112 8.90 -16.23 -39.55
N VAL A 113 10.01 -15.48 -39.61
CA VAL A 113 11.25 -15.90 -38.93
C VAL A 113 11.12 -15.47 -37.47
N PRO A 114 11.07 -16.38 -36.48
CA PRO A 114 10.93 -15.98 -35.10
C PRO A 114 12.24 -15.30 -34.68
N MET A 115 12.23 -13.96 -34.62
CA MET A 115 13.33 -13.21 -34.02
C MET A 115 13.43 -13.65 -32.57
N ALA A 116 14.50 -14.40 -32.29
CA ALA A 116 14.83 -14.98 -31.01
C ALA A 116 14.49 -14.01 -29.86
N SER A 117 13.75 -14.53 -28.89
CA SER A 117 13.53 -13.90 -27.59
C SER A 117 14.88 -13.46 -27.03
N ARG A 118 15.17 -12.15 -27.12
CA ARG A 118 16.27 -11.53 -26.39
C ARG A 118 15.88 -11.49 -24.91
N THR A 119 16.04 -12.60 -24.22
CA THR A 119 16.20 -12.63 -22.77
C THR A 119 17.44 -11.78 -22.47
N ARG A 120 17.24 -10.55 -22.00
CA ARG A 120 18.31 -9.77 -21.37
C ARG A 120 18.56 -10.39 -20.00
N LEU A 121 19.53 -11.26 -19.92
CA LEU A 121 20.17 -11.68 -18.67
C LEU A 121 21.65 -11.33 -18.77
N ASP A 122 22.05 -10.46 -17.85
CA ASP A 122 23.37 -10.21 -17.26
C ASP A 122 24.56 -9.90 -18.17
N ASP A 123 25.19 -8.73 -17.98
CA ASP A 123 26.40 -8.64 -17.14
C ASP A 123 27.08 -7.26 -17.13
N GLN A 124 27.59 -6.92 -15.94
CA GLN A 124 28.83 -6.19 -15.63
C GLN A 124 28.88 -4.65 -15.64
N ASP A 125 28.98 -4.12 -14.41
CA ASP A 125 29.99 -3.17 -13.90
C ASP A 125 30.76 -2.31 -14.91
N GLY A 126 30.61 -0.99 -14.78
CA GLY A 126 31.47 -0.03 -15.47
C GLY A 126 31.05 1.42 -15.21
N GLU A 127 31.73 2.05 -14.25
CA GLU A 127 32.00 3.50 -14.16
C GLU A 127 30.81 4.48 -14.21
N ARG A 128 30.49 5.07 -13.05
CA ARG A 128 30.18 6.51 -12.98
C ARG A 128 31.04 7.15 -11.90
N MET A 129 32.00 7.93 -12.37
CA MET A 129 32.59 9.06 -11.64
C MET A 129 31.51 10.08 -11.30
#